data_AF-A0A8S3U1R3-F1
#
_entry.id   AF-A0A8S3U1R3-F1
#
_cell.length_a   1.000
_cell.length_b   1.000
_cell.length_c   1.000
_cell.angle_alpha   90.00
_cell.angle_beta   90.00
_cell.angle_gamma   90.00
#
_symmetry.space_group_name_H-M   'P 1'
#
loop_
_entity.id
_entity.type
_entity.pdbx_description
1 polymer ?
#
loop_
_entity_poly.entity_id
_entity_poly.type
_entity_poly.pdbx_seq_one_letter_code
_entity_poly.pdbx_strand_id
1 'polypeptide(L)'
;MVELKILEKFTSKCKKKITLNSQGDQTVDYIVQYFNKFIELLNQYPSSKLTFLEVPVYSIKGYNKSTDDNLNQEYKTLDKELERQIFVLNGHIRHLNTQLNTSSPNFSIHLKVSSKRRTRSRAETVHYFNYSLYSDGIHPKQNLALVWLREISERIKTDCWS
;
A
#
# COMPACT_ATOMS: atom_id res chain seq x y z
N MET A 1 1.58 -10.02 11.50
CA MET A 1 0.18 -10.08 11.03
C MET A 1 -0.52 -8.75 11.35
N VAL A 2 -0.06 -7.65 10.73
CA VAL A 2 -0.60 -6.27 10.93
C VAL A 2 -1.10 -5.69 9.60
N GLU A 3 -0.48 -6.07 8.47
CA GLU A 3 -0.82 -5.59 7.11
C GLU A 3 -2.26 -5.92 6.66
N LEU A 4 -2.80 -7.08 7.06
CA LEU A 4 -4.17 -7.49 6.70
C LEU A 4 -5.24 -6.54 7.26
N LYS A 5 -5.02 -5.94 8.44
CA LYS A 5 -6.05 -5.11 9.10
C LYS A 5 -6.28 -3.76 8.41
N ILE A 6 -5.26 -3.21 7.76
CA ILE A 6 -5.41 -1.95 7.01
C ILE A 6 -6.10 -2.22 5.67
N LEU A 7 -5.75 -3.32 5.00
CA LEU A 7 -6.43 -3.73 3.77
C LEU A 7 -7.92 -4.02 4.02
N GLU A 8 -8.28 -4.59 5.17
CA GLU A 8 -9.66 -4.77 5.63
C GLU A 8 -10.42 -3.44 5.84
N LYS A 9 -9.73 -2.30 5.95
CA LYS A 9 -10.38 -0.98 5.95
C LYS A 9 -10.72 -0.52 4.55
N PHE A 10 -9.85 -0.76 3.59
CA PHE A 10 -10.07 -0.44 2.18
C PHE A 10 -11.04 -1.40 1.49
N THR A 11 -11.06 -2.65 1.92
CA THR A 11 -11.79 -3.72 1.22
C THR A 11 -12.72 -4.50 2.14
N SER A 12 -13.80 -5.02 1.58
CA SER A 12 -14.69 -5.96 2.23
C SER A 12 -14.59 -7.30 1.54
N LYS A 13 -14.60 -8.37 2.35
CA LYS A 13 -14.61 -9.74 1.85
C LYS A 13 -16.05 -10.26 1.84
N CYS A 14 -16.57 -10.54 0.65
CA CYS A 14 -17.84 -11.25 0.49
C CYS A 14 -17.56 -12.63 -0.11
N LYS A 15 -17.74 -13.68 0.69
CA LYS A 15 -17.36 -15.06 0.35
C LYS A 15 -15.87 -15.17 -0.02
N LYS A 16 -15.54 -15.57 -1.25
CA LYS A 16 -14.18 -15.69 -1.79
C LYS A 16 -13.73 -14.46 -2.59
N LYS A 17 -14.50 -13.37 -2.59
CA LYS A 17 -14.21 -12.15 -3.34
C LYS A 17 -13.90 -10.99 -2.39
N ILE A 18 -13.03 -10.09 -2.80
CA ILE A 18 -12.86 -8.78 -2.17
C ILE A 18 -13.39 -7.66 -3.07
N THR A 19 -13.93 -6.62 -2.49
CA THR A 19 -14.33 -5.39 -3.17
C THR A 19 -13.90 -4.18 -2.35
N LEU A 20 -13.94 -2.99 -2.95
CA LEU A 20 -13.61 -1.74 -2.28
C LEU A 20 -14.78 -1.27 -1.40
N ASN A 21 -14.49 -0.80 -0.18
CA ASN A 21 -15.51 -0.35 0.76
C ASN A 21 -16.10 1.01 0.42
N SER A 22 -15.28 1.92 -0.11
CA SER A 22 -15.69 3.27 -0.49
C SER A 22 -14.98 3.71 -1.76
N GLN A 23 -15.71 4.38 -2.64
CA GLN A 23 -15.10 5.16 -3.73
C GLN A 23 -14.83 6.56 -3.18
N GLY A 24 -13.56 7.03 -3.23
CA GLY A 24 -13.13 8.29 -2.60
C GLY A 24 -12.34 8.14 -1.30
N ASP A 25 -11.98 9.28 -0.71
CA ASP A 25 -10.96 9.36 0.35
C ASP A 25 -11.48 9.14 1.78
N GLN A 26 -12.76 8.81 1.96
CA GLN A 26 -13.37 8.60 3.29
C GLN A 26 -12.62 7.55 4.12
N THR A 27 -12.20 6.44 3.51
CA THR A 27 -11.41 5.42 4.20
C THR A 27 -10.01 5.94 4.58
N VAL A 28 -9.41 6.77 3.73
CA VAL A 28 -8.11 7.39 3.99
C VAL A 28 -8.22 8.36 5.16
N ASP A 29 -9.20 9.27 5.12
CA ASP A 29 -9.47 10.24 6.19
C ASP A 29 -9.70 9.55 7.54
N TYR A 30 -10.48 8.47 7.53
CA TYR A 30 -10.70 7.65 8.71
C TYR A 30 -9.38 7.10 9.27
N ILE A 31 -8.54 6.47 8.44
CA ILE A 31 -7.25 5.92 8.89
C ILE A 31 -6.33 7.03 9.43
N VAL A 32 -6.27 8.18 8.76
CA VAL A 32 -5.46 9.33 9.17
C VAL A 32 -5.91 9.86 10.54
N GLN A 33 -7.21 9.93 10.82
CA GLN A 33 -7.71 10.29 12.15
C GLN A 33 -7.21 9.33 13.24
N TYR A 34 -7.11 8.03 12.95
CA TYR A 34 -6.54 7.06 13.89
C TYR A 34 -5.03 7.25 14.10
N PHE A 35 -4.28 7.60 13.06
CA PHE A 35 -2.87 7.94 13.22
C PHE A 35 -2.67 9.14 14.15
N ASN A 36 -3.47 10.19 13.99
CA ASN A 36 -3.40 11.37 14.86
C ASN A 36 -3.71 11.02 16.32
N LYS A 37 -4.74 10.21 16.59
CA LYS A 37 -5.03 9.71 17.94
C LYS A 37 -3.87 8.89 18.53
N PHE A 38 -3.18 8.12 17.70
CA PHE A 38 -2.04 7.32 18.14
C PHE A 38 -0.83 8.19 18.49
N ILE A 39 -0.60 9.27 17.73
CA ILE A 39 0.42 10.28 18.04
C ILE A 39 0.09 10.98 19.36
N GLU A 40 -1.16 11.41 19.57
CA GLU A 40 -1.60 12.04 20.82
C GLU A 40 -1.36 11.14 22.04
N LEU A 41 -1.63 9.84 21.90
CA LEU A 41 -1.36 8.86 22.95
C LEU A 41 0.14 8.72 23.21
N LEU A 42 0.95 8.64 22.16
CA LEU A 42 2.40 8.46 22.30
C LEU A 42 3.14 9.70 22.80
N ASN A 43 2.56 10.90 22.65
CA ASN A 43 3.08 12.11 23.30
C ASN A 43 3.10 12.00 24.84
N GLN A 44 2.37 11.06 25.43
CA GLN A 44 2.42 10.75 26.87
C GLN A 44 3.65 9.91 27.25
N TYR A 45 4.38 9.37 26.27
CA TYR A 45 5.52 8.46 26.44
C TYR A 45 6.75 8.98 25.67
N PRO A 46 7.44 10.02 26.17
CA PRO A 46 8.49 10.74 25.44
C PRO A 46 9.74 9.90 25.10
N SER A 47 9.92 8.74 25.76
CA SER A 47 11.00 7.80 25.45
C SER A 47 10.73 6.93 24.22
N SER A 48 9.50 6.93 23.69
CA SER A 48 9.09 6.09 22.58
C SER A 48 9.19 6.85 21.26
N LYS A 49 9.83 6.23 20.26
CA LYS A 49 9.84 6.72 18.87
C LYS A 49 8.78 5.99 18.07
N LEU A 50 8.11 6.72 17.18
CA LEU A 50 7.08 6.19 16.30
C LEU A 50 7.47 6.38 14.83
N THR A 51 7.32 5.30 14.07
CA THR A 51 7.45 5.31 12.62
C THR A 51 6.25 4.60 12.02
N PHE A 52 5.48 5.29 11.18
CA PHE A 52 4.40 4.67 10.41
C PHE A 52 4.98 4.01 9.17
N LEU A 53 4.70 2.73 8.95
CA LEU A 53 5.11 2.04 7.72
C LEU A 53 4.14 2.37 6.59
N GLU A 54 4.67 2.60 5.38
CA GLU A 54 3.85 2.73 4.18
C GLU A 54 3.03 1.46 3.93
N VAL A 55 1.88 1.64 3.29
CA VAL A 55 1.03 0.53 2.86
C VAL A 55 1.38 0.16 1.42
N PRO A 56 1.68 -1.10 1.11
CA PRO A 56 1.90 -1.52 -0.27
C PRO A 56 0.59 -1.55 -1.04
N VAL A 57 0.66 -1.34 -2.36
CA VAL A 57 -0.51 -1.42 -3.24
C VAL A 57 -0.86 -2.88 -3.53
N TYR A 58 -2.13 -3.24 -3.37
CA TYR A 58 -2.66 -4.58 -3.63
C TYR A 58 -3.54 -4.60 -4.89
N SER A 59 -3.85 -5.80 -5.40
CA SER A 59 -4.75 -5.99 -6.55
C SER A 59 -5.98 -6.80 -6.18
N ILE A 60 -7.12 -6.13 -6.18
CA ILE A 60 -8.47 -6.72 -6.10
C ILE A 60 -8.68 -7.66 -7.28
N LYS A 61 -8.25 -7.26 -8.49
CA LYS A 61 -8.31 -8.12 -9.68
C LYS A 61 -7.49 -9.40 -9.48
N GLY A 62 -6.27 -9.26 -8.98
CA GLY A 62 -5.36 -10.39 -8.71
C GLY A 62 -5.98 -11.39 -7.74
N TYR A 63 -6.61 -10.89 -6.67
CA TYR A 63 -7.28 -11.71 -5.68
C TYR A 63 -8.52 -12.42 -6.24
N ASN A 64 -9.35 -11.70 -6.99
CA ASN A 64 -10.60 -12.22 -7.51
C ASN A 64 -10.43 -13.07 -8.78
N LYS A 65 -9.22 -13.14 -9.36
CA LYS A 65 -8.94 -13.83 -10.63
C LYS A 65 -9.40 -15.29 -10.64
N SER A 66 -9.32 -15.99 -9.51
CA SER A 66 -9.73 -17.39 -9.40
C SER A 66 -11.25 -17.59 -9.34
N THR A 67 -12.02 -16.52 -9.16
CA THR A 67 -13.44 -16.59 -8.81
C THR A 67 -14.36 -16.05 -9.91
N ASP A 68 -13.87 -15.17 -10.80
CA ASP A 68 -14.71 -14.57 -11.85
C ASP A 68 -13.89 -13.94 -13.00
N ASP A 69 -13.80 -14.62 -14.15
CA ASP A 69 -13.10 -14.10 -15.33
C ASP A 69 -13.91 -13.02 -16.08
N ASN A 70 -15.21 -12.90 -15.82
CA ASN A 70 -16.11 -12.01 -16.58
C ASN A 70 -16.09 -10.55 -16.08
N LEU A 71 -15.59 -10.30 -14.86
CA LEU A 71 -15.55 -8.97 -14.23
C LEU A 71 -14.19 -8.25 -14.37
N ASN A 72 -13.41 -8.65 -15.37
CA ASN A 72 -12.04 -8.20 -15.59
C ASN A 72 -11.88 -6.67 -15.74
N GLN A 73 -12.89 -5.97 -16.23
CA GLN A 73 -12.82 -4.51 -16.42
C GLN A 73 -13.24 -3.74 -15.17
N GLU A 74 -14.26 -4.20 -14.45
CA GLU A 74 -14.68 -3.62 -13.17
C GLU A 74 -13.55 -3.68 -12.14
N TYR A 75 -12.90 -4.84 -11.99
CA TYR A 75 -11.79 -5.00 -11.05
C TYR A 75 -10.56 -4.18 -11.40
N LYS A 76 -10.32 -3.86 -12.68
CA LYS A 76 -9.26 -2.90 -13.05
C LYS A 76 -9.59 -1.48 -12.58
N THR A 77 -10.86 -1.10 -12.64
CA THR A 77 -11.30 0.21 -12.12
C THR A 77 -11.14 0.25 -10.59
N LEU A 78 -11.48 -0.84 -9.90
CA LEU A 78 -11.26 -0.95 -8.46
C LEU A 78 -9.77 -0.94 -8.07
N ASP A 79 -8.91 -1.64 -8.82
CA ASP A 79 -7.46 -1.60 -8.61
C ASP A 79 -6.92 -0.17 -8.74
N LYS A 80 -7.34 0.59 -9.76
CA LYS A 80 -6.93 1.99 -9.94
C LYS A 80 -7.38 2.89 -8.80
N GLU A 81 -8.59 2.70 -8.29
CA GLU A 81 -9.09 3.48 -7.17
C GLU A 81 -8.35 3.11 -5.87
N LEU A 82 -8.10 1.83 -5.63
CA LEU A 82 -7.28 1.37 -4.51
C LEU A 82 -5.85 1.92 -4.58
N GLU A 83 -5.24 1.90 -5.77
CA GLU A 83 -3.93 2.52 -6.05
C GLU A 83 -3.93 4.00 -5.67
N ARG A 84 -4.97 4.75 -6.06
CA ARG A 84 -5.12 6.17 -5.73
C ARG A 84 -5.23 6.38 -4.22
N GLN A 85 -6.10 5.63 -3.55
CA GLN A 85 -6.32 5.75 -2.10
C GLN A 85 -5.06 5.42 -1.30
N ILE A 86 -4.34 4.35 -1.66
CA ILE A 86 -3.07 3.98 -1.03
C ILE A 86 -1.98 5.04 -1.30
N PHE A 87 -1.95 5.60 -2.51
CA PHE A 87 -1.04 6.70 -2.82
C PHE A 87 -1.28 7.92 -1.92
N VAL A 88 -2.54 8.33 -1.75
CA VAL A 88 -2.92 9.43 -0.85
C VAL A 88 -2.56 9.10 0.60
N LEU A 89 -2.90 7.90 1.09
CA LEU A 89 -2.56 7.46 2.45
C LEU A 89 -1.04 7.47 2.69
N ASN A 90 -0.25 6.95 1.77
CA ASN A 90 1.22 6.96 1.90
C ASN A 90 1.78 8.38 1.86
N GLY A 91 1.13 9.32 1.16
CA GLY A 91 1.43 10.74 1.25
C GLY A 91 1.28 11.28 2.67
N HIS A 92 0.17 10.96 3.34
CA HIS A 92 -0.03 11.30 4.76
C HIS A 92 0.99 10.63 5.67
N ILE A 93 1.28 9.34 5.48
CA ILE A 93 2.29 8.61 6.27
C ILE A 93 3.66 9.29 6.18
N ARG A 94 4.11 9.66 4.98
CA ARG A 94 5.39 10.36 4.79
C ARG A 94 5.39 11.72 5.48
N HIS A 95 4.29 12.47 5.40
CA HIS A 95 4.15 13.75 6.09
C HIS A 95 4.25 13.57 7.60
N LEU A 96 3.51 12.62 8.18
CA LEU A 96 3.56 12.31 9.61
C LEU A 96 4.95 11.87 10.06
N ASN A 97 5.60 10.97 9.32
CA ASN A 97 6.96 10.54 9.64
C ASN A 97 7.94 11.72 9.61
N THR A 98 7.79 12.64 8.66
CA THR A 98 8.62 13.86 8.61
C THR A 98 8.41 14.74 9.84
N GLN A 99 7.16 14.91 10.30
CA GLN A 99 6.86 15.63 11.55
C GLN A 99 7.48 14.95 12.79
N LEU A 100 7.59 13.62 12.75
CA LEU A 100 8.20 12.81 13.81
C LEU A 100 9.73 12.67 13.68
N ASN A 101 10.35 13.32 12.68
CA ASN A 101 11.76 13.14 12.31
C ASN A 101 12.16 11.67 12.05
N THR A 102 11.23 10.89 11.49
CA THR A 102 11.44 9.51 11.06
C THR A 102 11.15 9.38 9.56
N SER A 103 11.37 8.20 9.01
CA SER A 103 10.99 7.85 7.64
C SER A 103 10.69 6.35 7.56
N SER A 104 10.01 5.93 6.52
CA SER A 104 9.66 4.53 6.31
C SER A 104 10.11 4.06 4.94
N PRO A 105 10.33 2.74 4.76
CA PRO A 105 10.54 2.19 3.43
C PRO A 105 9.39 2.51 2.48
N ASN A 106 9.69 2.76 1.20
CA ASN A 106 8.71 3.05 0.16
C ASN A 106 8.34 1.76 -0.59
N PHE A 107 7.44 0.95 -0.03
CA PHE A 107 7.13 -0.36 -0.61
C PHE A 107 6.53 -0.28 -2.02
N SER A 108 5.84 0.81 -2.33
CA SER A 108 5.24 1.03 -3.65
C SER A 108 6.28 1.08 -4.77
N ILE A 109 7.53 1.48 -4.51
CA ILE A 109 8.56 1.55 -5.55
C ILE A 109 8.93 0.16 -6.09
N HIS A 110 8.91 -0.87 -5.25
CA HIS A 110 9.22 -2.26 -5.63
C HIS A 110 8.21 -2.86 -6.60
N LEU A 111 7.00 -2.31 -6.60
CA LEU A 111 5.92 -2.74 -7.47
C LEU A 111 5.81 -1.87 -8.72
N LYS A 112 6.27 -0.61 -8.69
CA LYS A 112 6.17 0.30 -9.84
C LYS A 112 7.13 -0.12 -10.96
N VAL A 113 6.57 -0.31 -12.14
CA VAL A 113 7.31 -0.60 -13.38
C VAL A 113 6.96 0.44 -14.43
N SER A 114 7.92 0.78 -15.28
CA SER A 114 7.72 1.62 -16.46
C SER A 114 7.93 0.81 -17.73
N SER A 115 7.04 0.93 -18.70
CA SER A 115 7.23 0.39 -20.05
C SER A 115 7.10 1.47 -21.11
N LYS A 116 7.89 1.38 -22.18
CA LYS A 116 7.75 2.25 -23.34
C LYS A 116 6.69 1.66 -24.26
N ARG A 117 5.60 2.40 -24.49
CA ARG A 117 4.59 2.08 -25.49
C ARG A 117 4.82 2.98 -26.71
N ARG A 118 5.07 2.38 -27.88
CA ARG A 118 5.05 3.11 -29.15
C ARG A 118 3.61 3.29 -29.58
N THR A 119 3.13 4.52 -29.64
CA THR A 119 1.94 4.89 -30.41
C THR A 119 2.38 5.37 -31.80
N ARG A 120 1.44 5.48 -32.75
CA ARG A 120 1.74 5.80 -34.16
C ARG A 120 2.54 7.09 -34.37
N SER A 121 2.57 8.00 -33.39
CA SER A 121 3.24 9.30 -33.48
C SER A 121 4.24 9.61 -32.36
N ARG A 122 4.36 8.81 -31.29
CA ARG A 122 5.29 9.08 -30.18
C ARG A 122 5.60 7.83 -29.35
N ALA A 123 6.76 7.81 -28.70
CA ALA A 123 7.01 6.90 -27.58
C ALA A 123 6.45 7.52 -26.29
N GLU A 124 5.52 6.81 -25.64
CA GLU A 124 4.95 7.18 -24.35
C GLU A 124 5.47 6.23 -23.27
N THR A 125 5.91 6.76 -22.13
CA THR A 125 6.28 5.95 -20.97
C THR A 125 5.03 5.73 -20.14
N VAL A 126 4.62 4.48 -19.97
CA VAL A 126 3.47 4.09 -19.16
C VAL A 126 3.97 3.49 -17.86
N HIS A 127 3.42 3.96 -16.73
CA HIS A 127 3.68 3.42 -15.41
C HIS A 127 2.55 2.48 -14.99
N TYR A 128 2.89 1.34 -14.41
CA TYR A 128 1.93 0.39 -13.86
C TYR A 128 2.54 -0.39 -12.69
N PHE A 129 1.70 -1.03 -11.89
CA PHE A 129 2.14 -1.89 -10.80
C PHE A 129 2.28 -3.35 -11.24
N ASN A 130 3.41 -3.98 -10.93
CA ASN A 130 3.69 -5.37 -11.23
C ASN A 130 3.08 -6.29 -10.16
N TYR A 131 1.78 -6.54 -10.27
CA TYR A 131 1.08 -7.44 -9.37
C TYR A 131 1.48 -8.93 -9.51
N SER A 132 2.33 -9.28 -10.48
CA SER A 132 2.85 -10.66 -10.58
C SER A 132 3.82 -11.02 -9.45
N LEU A 133 4.30 -10.02 -8.70
CA LEU A 133 5.09 -10.20 -7.49
C LEU A 133 4.25 -10.63 -6.28
N TYR A 134 2.92 -10.66 -6.41
CA TYR A 134 2.00 -11.27 -5.46
C TYR A 134 1.61 -12.69 -5.90
N SER A 135 1.33 -13.58 -4.95
CA SER A 135 0.80 -14.92 -5.24
C SER A 135 -0.68 -14.89 -5.64
N ASP A 136 -1.45 -14.00 -5.01
CA ASP A 136 -2.90 -13.89 -5.15
C ASP A 136 -3.38 -12.42 -5.16
N GLY A 137 -2.51 -11.48 -5.56
CA GLY A 137 -2.82 -10.05 -5.55
C GLY A 137 -2.73 -9.36 -4.19
N ILE A 138 -2.58 -10.11 -3.08
CA ILE A 138 -2.42 -9.54 -1.73
C ILE A 138 -1.14 -10.01 -1.06
N HIS A 139 -0.83 -11.30 -1.14
CA HIS A 139 0.30 -11.90 -0.43
C HIS A 139 1.58 -11.83 -1.27
N PRO A 140 2.64 -11.15 -0.78
CA PRO A 140 3.87 -10.99 -1.55
C PRO A 140 4.53 -12.36 -1.76
N LYS A 141 5.03 -12.61 -2.98
CA LYS A 141 5.90 -13.78 -3.23
C LYS A 141 7.20 -13.63 -2.45
N GLN A 142 7.88 -14.76 -2.24
CA GLN A 142 9.11 -14.85 -1.44
C GLN A 142 10.13 -13.74 -1.76
N ASN A 143 10.41 -13.48 -3.05
CA ASN A 143 11.39 -12.44 -3.42
C ASN A 143 10.97 -11.03 -2.98
N LEU A 144 9.69 -10.67 -3.15
CA LEU A 144 9.18 -9.37 -2.72
C LEU A 144 9.16 -9.26 -1.20
N ALA A 145 8.73 -10.33 -0.52
CA ALA A 145 8.71 -10.39 0.94
C ALA A 145 10.13 -10.24 1.53
N LEU A 146 11.14 -10.88 0.95
CA LEU A 146 12.53 -10.75 1.37
C LEU A 146 13.08 -9.34 1.17
N VAL A 147 12.73 -8.68 0.07
CA VAL A 147 13.12 -7.28 -0.17
C VAL A 147 12.52 -6.36 0.89
N TRP A 148 11.21 -6.45 1.14
CA TRP A 148 10.55 -5.62 2.15
C TRP A 148 11.06 -5.89 3.56
N LEU A 149 11.26 -7.16 3.93
CA LEU A 149 11.81 -7.53 5.22
C LEU A 149 13.22 -6.97 5.41
N ARG A 150 14.06 -7.02 4.36
CA ARG A 150 15.39 -6.42 4.38
C ARG A 150 15.32 -4.92 4.64
N GLU A 151 14.49 -4.19 3.92
CA GLU A 151 14.35 -2.73 4.11
C GLU A 151 13.84 -2.35 5.50
N ILE A 152 12.84 -3.09 6.02
CA ILE A 152 12.36 -2.89 7.39
C ILE A 152 13.49 -3.15 8.39
N SER A 153 14.27 -4.22 8.18
CA SER A 153 15.37 -4.59 9.09
C SER A 153 16.49 -3.55 9.08
N GLU A 154 16.88 -3.07 7.90
CA GLU A 154 17.85 -1.98 7.77
C GLU A 154 17.32 -0.69 8.42
N ARG A 155 16.02 -0.43 8.29
CA ARG A 155 15.42 0.73 8.94
C ARG A 155 15.45 0.64 10.46
N ILE A 156 15.05 -0.50 11.03
CA ILE A 156 15.10 -0.73 12.47
C ILE A 156 16.54 -0.57 12.99
N LYS A 157 17.53 -1.09 12.24
CA LYS A 157 18.93 -0.91 12.60
C LYS A 157 19.31 0.56 12.72
N THR A 158 18.96 1.36 11.71
CA THR A 158 19.21 2.80 11.74
C THR A 158 18.49 3.46 12.91
N ASP A 159 17.20 3.21 13.12
CA ASP A 159 16.42 3.93 14.13
C ASP A 159 16.79 3.55 15.59
N CYS A 160 17.29 2.33 15.83
CA CYS A 160 17.56 1.79 17.18
C CYS A 160 19.04 1.73 17.58
N TRP A 161 19.97 1.67 16.62
CA TRP A 161 21.41 1.51 16.91
C TRP A 161 22.28 2.68 16.40
N SER A 162 21.67 3.74 15.88
CA SER A 162 22.36 5.05 15.71
C SER A 162 22.14 5.96 16.90
#